data_AF-A0A1W1BJE5-F1
#
_entry.id   AF-A0A1W1BJE5-F1
#
_cell.length_a   1.000
_cell.length_b   1.000
_cell.length_c   1.000
_cell.angle_alpha   90.00
_cell.angle_beta   90.00
_cell.angle_gamma   90.00
#
_symmetry.space_group_name_H-M   'P 1'
#
loop_
_entity.id
_entity.type
_entity.pdbx_description
1 polymer ?
#
loop_
_entity_poly.entity_id
_entity_poly.type
_entity_poly.pdbx_seq_one_letter_code
_entity_poly.pdbx_strand_id
1 'polypeptide(L)'
;MANRSSICELCGSDDGVSVVELPVSDESEEQSVYLCANCHTQIESGDLDESHFNCLNDSMWSETPAAKIMSYILWNRLGRQDMIEMMYLEEDELKLAEQAVNAEANKLVYRDANGVELHTGDSIVILKDLEVKGAGFTAKRGTTVTRIGLAPGDIGHVEGRVNGTKIFIKTEFIKKA
;
A
#
# COMPACT_ATOMS: atom_id res chain seq x y z
N MET A 1 28.64 -14.74 -7.64
CA MET A 1 29.09 -13.35 -7.79
C MET A 1 28.34 -12.77 -8.99
N ALA A 2 27.05 -12.50 -8.78
CA ALA A 2 26.21 -11.92 -9.83
C ALA A 2 26.64 -10.48 -10.11
N ASN A 3 26.53 -10.08 -11.37
CA ASN A 3 26.98 -8.81 -11.92
C ASN A 3 26.28 -7.66 -11.17
N ARG A 4 27.02 -6.82 -10.44
CA ARG A 4 26.47 -5.64 -9.77
C ARG A 4 25.91 -4.70 -10.83
N SER A 5 24.60 -4.44 -10.80
CA SER A 5 24.01 -3.37 -11.61
C SER A 5 24.55 -2.04 -11.11
N SER A 6 25.22 -1.27 -11.96
CA SER A 6 25.64 0.10 -11.65
C SER A 6 24.49 1.11 -11.83
N ILE A 7 23.29 0.62 -12.10
CA ILE A 7 22.09 1.41 -12.37
C ILE A 7 20.94 0.95 -11.49
N CYS A 8 20.04 1.88 -11.20
CA CYS A 8 18.78 1.62 -10.52
C CYS A 8 17.90 0.72 -11.39
N GLU A 9 17.42 -0.38 -10.80
CA GLU A 9 16.57 -1.36 -11.48
C GLU A 9 15.13 -0.87 -11.67
N LEU A 10 14.76 0.27 -11.06
CA LEU A 10 13.48 0.92 -11.28
C LEU A 10 13.54 2.04 -12.32
N CYS A 11 14.46 3.00 -12.16
CA CYS A 11 14.49 4.21 -12.99
C CYS A 11 15.70 4.32 -13.93
N GLY A 12 16.65 3.38 -13.86
CA GLY A 12 17.86 3.37 -14.70
C GLY A 12 18.95 4.39 -14.32
N SER A 13 18.76 5.20 -13.26
CA SER A 13 19.77 6.16 -12.79
C SER A 13 20.95 5.48 -12.10
N ASP A 14 22.16 6.01 -12.28
CA ASP A 14 23.40 5.59 -11.64
C ASP A 14 23.76 6.38 -10.36
N ASP A 15 22.88 7.30 -9.94
CA ASP A 15 23.16 8.20 -8.81
C ASP A 15 22.98 7.51 -7.45
N GLY A 16 24.09 7.34 -6.73
CA GLY A 16 24.08 6.83 -5.35
C GLY A 16 23.42 5.45 -5.22
N VAL A 17 23.63 4.55 -6.17
CA VAL A 17 22.99 3.22 -6.20
C VAL A 17 23.37 2.38 -4.98
N SER A 18 22.36 1.93 -4.24
CA SER A 18 22.47 1.06 -3.09
C SER A 18 21.58 -0.17 -3.23
N VAL A 19 21.97 -1.26 -2.56
CA VAL A 19 21.17 -2.48 -2.48
C VAL A 19 20.11 -2.33 -1.40
N VAL A 20 18.88 -2.66 -1.73
CA VAL A 20 17.72 -2.54 -0.84
C VAL A 20 16.97 -3.85 -0.85
N GLU A 21 16.76 -4.42 0.33
CA GLU A 21 16.04 -5.68 0.48
C GLU A 21 14.53 -5.46 0.37
N LEU A 22 13.82 -6.47 -0.16
CA LEU A 22 12.36 -6.48 -0.13
C LEU A 22 11.83 -6.52 1.32
N PRO A 23 10.65 -5.94 1.61
CA PRO A 23 10.11 -5.84 2.99
C PRO A 23 9.92 -7.16 3.77
N VAL A 24 9.93 -8.32 3.09
CA VAL A 24 9.79 -9.67 3.65
C VAL A 24 10.84 -10.62 3.06
N SER A 25 12.04 -10.09 2.79
CA SER A 25 13.13 -10.86 2.19
C SER A 25 13.63 -11.99 3.10
N ASP A 26 14.24 -13.01 2.49
CA ASP A 26 15.03 -14.05 3.15
C ASP A 26 16.53 -13.70 3.21
N GLU A 27 16.87 -12.42 3.04
CA GLU A 27 18.24 -11.90 2.91
C GLU A 27 19.02 -12.47 1.71
N SER A 28 18.35 -13.16 0.77
CA SER A 28 19.00 -13.63 -0.46
C SER A 28 19.30 -12.49 -1.43
N GLU A 29 20.34 -12.69 -2.25
CA GLU A 29 20.69 -11.77 -3.33
C GLU A 29 19.55 -11.61 -4.35
N GLU A 30 18.66 -12.62 -4.48
CA GLU A 30 17.53 -12.62 -5.41
C GLU A 30 16.33 -11.80 -4.91
N GLN A 31 16.30 -11.45 -3.62
CA GLN A 31 15.26 -10.64 -2.98
C GLN A 31 15.76 -9.24 -2.60
N SER A 32 16.76 -8.76 -3.35
CA SER A 32 17.34 -7.44 -3.23
C SER A 32 17.24 -6.69 -4.55
N VAL A 33 16.93 -5.39 -4.50
CA VAL A 33 16.82 -4.49 -5.65
C VAL A 33 17.88 -3.39 -5.55
N TYR A 34 18.48 -3.02 -6.68
CA TYR A 34 19.39 -1.88 -6.75
C TYR A 34 18.60 -0.60 -6.99
N LEU A 35 18.68 0.35 -6.04
CA LEU A 35 17.94 1.61 -6.10
C LEU A 35 18.89 2.80 -6.07
N CYS A 36 18.63 3.82 -6.90
CA CYS A 36 19.29 5.11 -6.77
C CYS A 36 18.84 5.83 -5.50
N ALA A 37 19.62 6.83 -5.08
CA ALA A 37 19.36 7.60 -3.86
C ALA A 37 17.94 8.21 -3.83
N ASN A 38 17.44 8.68 -4.99
CA ASN A 38 16.11 9.28 -5.09
C ASN A 38 15.00 8.23 -4.88
N CYS A 39 15.05 7.10 -5.58
CA CYS A 39 14.07 6.02 -5.40
C CYS A 39 14.08 5.53 -3.95
N HIS A 40 15.27 5.27 -3.39
CA HIS A 40 15.41 4.79 -2.02
C HIS A 40 14.76 5.76 -1.02
N THR A 41 15.08 7.05 -1.11
CA THR A 41 14.55 8.07 -0.18
C THR A 41 13.03 8.18 -0.25
N GLN A 42 12.44 8.14 -1.45
CA GLN A 42 10.98 8.21 -1.60
C GLN A 42 10.30 6.94 -1.07
N ILE A 43 10.89 5.76 -1.28
CA ILE A 43 10.36 4.48 -0.79
C ILE A 43 10.41 4.41 0.75
N GLU A 44 11.49 4.88 1.37
CA GLU A 44 11.60 4.91 2.83
C GLU A 44 10.67 5.95 3.48
N SER A 45 10.58 7.14 2.89
CA SER A 45 9.73 8.22 3.43
C SER A 45 8.24 7.99 3.20
N GLY A 46 7.88 7.23 2.16
CA GLY A 46 6.49 7.01 1.74
C GLY A 46 5.87 8.18 0.98
N ASP A 47 6.59 9.28 0.78
CA ASP A 47 6.17 10.41 -0.05
C ASP A 47 6.60 10.15 -1.50
N LEU A 48 5.77 9.38 -2.21
CA LEU A 48 6.07 8.92 -3.56
C LEU A 48 5.62 9.95 -4.60
N ASP A 49 6.57 10.47 -5.39
CA ASP A 49 6.25 11.33 -6.54
C ASP A 49 5.77 10.47 -7.73
N GLU A 50 4.48 10.60 -8.07
CA GLU A 50 3.87 9.89 -9.20
C GLU A 50 4.63 10.12 -10.51
N SER A 51 5.21 11.32 -10.72
CA SER A 51 5.93 11.63 -11.96
C SER A 51 7.21 10.83 -12.08
N HIS A 52 7.97 10.73 -10.99
CA HIS A 52 9.19 9.93 -10.90
C HIS A 52 8.89 8.43 -11.05
N PHE A 53 7.87 7.92 -10.37
CA PHE A 53 7.50 6.50 -10.40
C PHE A 53 6.78 6.06 -11.67
N ASN A 54 6.63 6.92 -12.68
CA ASN A 54 6.26 6.45 -14.02
C ASN A 54 7.27 5.46 -14.62
N CYS A 55 8.51 5.43 -14.13
CA CYS A 55 9.49 4.40 -14.51
C CYS A 55 9.04 2.98 -14.14
N LEU A 56 8.12 2.83 -13.19
CA LEU A 56 7.54 1.54 -12.82
C LEU A 56 6.76 0.88 -13.95
N ASN A 57 6.30 1.64 -14.95
CA ASN A 57 5.67 1.08 -16.15
C ASN A 57 6.64 0.19 -16.94
N ASP A 58 7.94 0.46 -16.86
CA ASP A 58 8.98 -0.34 -17.51
C ASP A 58 9.52 -1.41 -16.55
N SER A 59 9.81 -1.06 -15.29
CA SER A 59 10.39 -2.00 -14.33
C SER A 59 9.44 -3.12 -13.90
N MET A 60 8.12 -2.93 -14.03
CA MET A 60 7.13 -3.98 -13.81
C MET A 60 7.28 -5.18 -14.75
N TRP A 61 7.99 -5.02 -15.88
CA TRP A 61 8.29 -6.07 -16.86
C TRP A 61 9.75 -6.54 -16.81
N SER A 62 10.50 -6.16 -15.77
CA SER A 62 11.90 -6.54 -15.63
C SER A 62 12.09 -8.05 -15.59
N GLU A 63 13.17 -8.55 -16.17
CA GLU A 63 13.57 -9.97 -16.02
C GLU A 63 14.03 -10.30 -14.59
N THR A 64 14.30 -9.27 -13.76
CA THR A 64 14.73 -9.43 -12.38
C THR A 64 13.51 -9.56 -11.46
N PRO A 65 13.30 -10.70 -10.76
CA PRO A 65 12.15 -10.93 -9.89
C PRO A 65 11.99 -9.84 -8.81
N ALA A 66 13.09 -9.45 -8.14
CA ALA A 66 13.06 -8.41 -7.12
C ALA A 66 12.53 -7.06 -7.64
N ALA A 67 12.92 -6.66 -8.86
CA ALA A 67 12.45 -5.41 -9.47
C ALA A 67 10.95 -5.47 -9.83
N LYS A 68 10.46 -6.62 -10.33
CA LYS A 68 9.02 -6.84 -10.57
C LYS A 68 8.22 -6.77 -9.27
N ILE A 69 8.67 -7.47 -8.23
CA ILE A 69 8.02 -7.51 -6.91
C ILE A 69 8.02 -6.13 -6.26
N MET A 70 9.14 -5.40 -6.33
CA MET A 70 9.21 -4.02 -5.85
C MET A 70 8.22 -3.12 -6.61
N SER A 71 8.13 -3.25 -7.94
CA SER A 71 7.17 -2.49 -8.75
C SER A 71 5.71 -2.77 -8.33
N TYR A 72 5.38 -4.03 -8.03
CA TYR A 72 4.05 -4.41 -7.50
C TYR A 72 3.75 -3.76 -6.15
N ILE A 73 4.72 -3.76 -5.23
CA ILE A 73 4.58 -3.13 -3.90
C ILE A 73 4.32 -1.63 -4.06
N LEU A 74 5.10 -0.96 -4.90
CA LEU A 74 4.99 0.49 -5.11
C LEU A 74 3.68 0.88 -5.81
N TRP A 75 3.20 0.07 -6.76
CA TRP A 75 1.87 0.30 -7.34
C TRP A 75 0.74 0.15 -6.33
N ASN A 76 0.87 -0.78 -5.37
CA ASN A 76 -0.08 -0.89 -4.26
C ASN A 76 -0.05 0.37 -3.38
N ARG A 77 1.14 0.90 -3.08
CA ARG A 77 1.29 2.15 -2.31
C ARG A 77 0.71 3.37 -3.03
N LEU A 78 0.83 3.42 -4.36
CA LEU A 78 0.27 4.48 -5.21
C LEU A 78 -1.23 4.28 -5.53
N GLY A 79 -1.85 3.18 -5.06
CA GLY A 79 -3.27 2.89 -5.32
C GLY A 79 -3.61 2.59 -6.78
N ARG A 80 -2.64 2.20 -7.61
CA ARG A 80 -2.78 1.97 -9.05
C ARG A 80 -3.13 0.51 -9.38
N GLN A 81 -4.35 0.12 -9.02
CA GLN A 81 -4.88 -1.24 -9.28
C GLN A 81 -4.89 -1.60 -10.77
N ASP A 82 -5.10 -0.61 -11.64
CA ASP A 82 -5.05 -0.77 -13.10
C ASP A 82 -3.68 -1.25 -13.61
N MET A 83 -2.60 -0.81 -12.98
CA MET A 83 -1.25 -1.25 -13.34
C MET A 83 -0.96 -2.65 -12.79
N ILE A 84 -1.42 -2.92 -11.56
CA ILE A 84 -1.25 -4.23 -10.90
C ILE A 84 -1.93 -5.34 -11.69
N GLU A 85 -3.15 -5.11 -12.19
CA GLU A 85 -3.91 -6.10 -12.97
C GLU A 85 -3.23 -6.50 -14.28
N MET A 86 -2.35 -5.65 -14.82
CA MET A 86 -1.58 -5.97 -16.01
C MET A 86 -0.32 -6.76 -15.70
N MET A 87 0.22 -6.67 -14.49
CA MET A 87 1.46 -7.38 -14.12
C MET A 87 1.26 -8.89 -14.16
N TYR A 88 2.24 -9.58 -14.73
CA TYR A 88 2.37 -11.02 -14.59
C TYR A 88 3.53 -11.31 -13.65
N LEU A 89 3.20 -11.96 -12.52
CA LEU A 89 4.16 -12.52 -11.58
C LEU A 89 3.94 -14.03 -11.53
N GLU A 90 5.04 -14.78 -11.39
CA GLU A 90 4.97 -16.20 -11.09
C GLU A 90 4.35 -16.43 -9.69
N GLU A 91 3.93 -17.67 -9.40
CA GLU A 91 3.18 -17.97 -8.17
C GLU A 91 3.95 -17.61 -6.89
N ASP A 92 5.25 -17.89 -6.86
CA ASP A 92 6.15 -17.57 -5.75
C ASP A 92 6.44 -16.07 -5.65
N GLU A 93 6.65 -15.40 -6.79
CA GLU A 93 6.82 -13.94 -6.87
C GLU A 93 5.58 -13.20 -6.36
N LEU A 94 4.39 -13.59 -6.81
CA LEU A 94 3.11 -13.01 -6.39
C LEU A 94 2.90 -13.20 -4.89
N LYS A 95 3.16 -14.41 -4.38
CA LYS A 95 3.02 -14.70 -2.96
C LYS A 95 3.95 -13.82 -2.11
N LEU A 96 5.19 -13.62 -2.54
CA LEU A 96 6.13 -12.74 -1.84
C LEU A 96 5.66 -11.27 -1.90
N ALA A 97 5.19 -10.82 -3.06
CA ALA A 97 4.69 -9.46 -3.25
C ALA A 97 3.47 -9.17 -2.36
N GLU A 98 2.49 -10.08 -2.30
CA GLU A 98 1.33 -9.97 -1.42
C GLU A 98 1.74 -9.99 0.06
N GLN A 99 2.70 -10.83 0.44
CA GLN A 99 3.23 -10.85 1.81
C GLN A 99 3.90 -9.51 2.17
N ALA A 100 4.67 -8.93 1.25
CA ALA A 100 5.30 -7.64 1.44
C ALA A 100 4.27 -6.52 1.64
N VAL A 101 3.27 -6.44 0.75
CA VAL A 101 2.18 -5.45 0.84
C VAL A 101 1.41 -5.60 2.15
N ASN A 102 1.10 -6.83 2.55
CA ASN A 102 0.40 -7.10 3.81
C ASN A 102 1.26 -6.75 5.05
N ALA A 103 2.56 -7.05 5.02
CA ALA A 103 3.49 -6.71 6.10
C ALA A 103 3.60 -5.19 6.29
N GLU A 104 3.60 -4.44 5.19
CA GLU A 104 3.60 -2.96 5.23
C GLU A 104 2.27 -2.37 5.65
N ALA A 105 1.15 -2.93 5.18
CA ALA A 105 -0.18 -2.54 5.64
C ALA A 105 -0.33 -2.74 7.16
N ASN A 106 0.30 -3.76 7.74
CA ASN A 106 0.34 -3.99 9.18
C ASN A 106 1.23 -2.99 9.96
N LYS A 107 2.11 -2.23 9.28
CA LYS A 107 2.88 -1.13 9.91
C LYS A 107 2.07 0.18 9.96
N LEU A 108 1.02 0.30 9.17
CA LEU A 108 0.19 1.50 9.13
C LEU A 108 -0.70 1.58 10.38
N VAL A 109 -0.54 2.66 11.15
CA VAL A 109 -1.31 2.90 12.37
C VAL A 109 -2.56 3.73 12.03
N TYR A 110 -3.72 3.08 12.01
CA TYR A 110 -5.01 3.74 11.80
C TYR A 110 -5.48 4.34 13.12
N ARG A 111 -5.89 5.60 13.11
CA ARG A 111 -6.37 6.28 14.32
C ARG A 111 -7.71 6.93 14.09
N ASP A 112 -8.60 6.84 15.07
CA ASP A 112 -9.87 7.55 15.06
C ASP A 112 -9.71 9.06 15.29
N ALA A 113 -10.82 9.80 15.32
CA ALA A 113 -10.83 11.24 15.54
C ALA A 113 -10.24 11.69 16.91
N ASN A 114 -10.10 10.77 17.87
CA ASN A 114 -9.50 11.03 19.19
C ASN A 114 -8.06 10.52 19.29
N GLY A 115 -7.48 10.01 18.20
CA GLY A 115 -6.14 9.44 18.18
C GLY A 115 -6.06 8.01 18.71
N VAL A 116 -7.19 7.32 18.90
CA VAL A 116 -7.22 5.92 19.36
C VAL A 116 -6.95 4.99 18.19
N GLU A 117 -6.03 4.06 18.39
CA GLU A 117 -5.65 3.07 17.38
C GLU A 117 -6.79 2.08 17.06
N LEU A 118 -7.00 1.87 15.76
CA LEU A 118 -8.03 1.01 15.19
C LEU A 118 -7.39 -0.26 14.63
N HIS A 119 -8.04 -1.39 14.87
CA HIS A 119 -7.65 -2.71 14.39
C HIS A 119 -8.78 -3.33 13.58
N THR A 120 -8.44 -4.22 12.65
CA THR A 120 -9.44 -5.04 11.95
C THR A 120 -10.31 -5.80 12.95
N GLY A 121 -11.63 -5.72 12.76
CA GLY A 121 -12.63 -6.32 13.63
C GLY A 121 -13.18 -5.40 14.71
N ASP A 122 -12.60 -4.20 14.90
CA ASP A 122 -13.10 -3.22 15.86
C ASP A 122 -14.55 -2.76 15.54
N SER A 123 -15.17 -2.11 16.52
CA SER A 123 -16.41 -1.38 16.35
C SER A 123 -16.16 0.11 16.52
N ILE A 124 -16.86 0.92 15.73
CA ILE A 124 -16.73 2.38 15.72
C ILE A 124 -18.10 3.04 15.74
N VAL A 125 -18.13 4.32 16.09
CA VAL A 125 -19.31 5.18 16.06
C VAL A 125 -19.04 6.36 15.14
N ILE A 126 -19.99 6.63 14.25
CA ILE A 126 -19.93 7.78 13.34
C ILE A 126 -20.24 9.07 14.11
N LEU A 127 -19.36 10.08 13.99
CA LEU A 127 -19.45 11.33 14.74
C LEU A 127 -20.27 12.43 14.05
N LYS A 128 -20.57 12.29 12.76
CA LYS A 128 -21.42 13.22 12.00
C LYS A 128 -22.16 12.52 10.86
N ASP A 129 -23.20 13.15 10.32
CA ASP A 129 -23.94 12.60 9.18
C ASP A 129 -23.05 12.53 7.93
N LEU A 130 -22.98 11.35 7.31
CA LEU A 130 -22.20 11.09 6.10
C LEU A 130 -23.14 10.63 4.98
N GLU A 131 -23.17 11.36 3.87
CA GLU A 131 -23.90 10.96 2.67
C GLU A 131 -23.14 9.84 1.95
N VAL A 132 -23.79 8.70 1.74
CA VAL A 132 -23.17 7.55 1.07
C VAL A 132 -23.38 7.66 -0.43
N LYS A 133 -22.30 8.00 -1.14
CA LYS A 133 -22.30 8.06 -2.60
C LYS A 133 -22.74 6.71 -3.19
N GLY A 134 -23.68 6.75 -4.13
CA GLY A 134 -24.18 5.57 -4.84
C GLY A 134 -25.20 4.71 -4.10
N ALA A 135 -25.45 4.94 -2.80
CA ALA A 135 -26.42 4.16 -2.02
C ALA A 135 -27.71 4.93 -1.70
N GLY A 136 -27.75 6.25 -1.92
CA GLY A 136 -28.95 7.07 -1.75
C GLY A 136 -29.41 7.22 -0.29
N PHE A 137 -28.55 6.92 0.69
CA PHE A 137 -28.83 7.08 2.10
C PHE A 137 -27.72 7.85 2.83
N THR A 138 -28.07 8.40 3.99
CA THR A 138 -27.12 9.05 4.90
C THR A 138 -26.82 8.12 6.07
N ALA A 139 -25.55 7.79 6.30
CA ALA A 139 -25.11 7.18 7.55
C ALA A 139 -25.16 8.25 8.64
N LYS A 140 -26.07 8.10 9.60
CA LYS A 140 -26.35 9.13 10.59
C LYS A 140 -25.28 9.16 11.69
N ARG A 141 -25.11 10.34 12.29
CA ARG A 141 -24.36 10.48 13.53
C ARG A 141 -24.89 9.51 14.58
N GLY A 142 -23.99 8.84 15.28
CA GLY A 142 -24.30 7.83 16.29
C GLY A 142 -24.50 6.43 15.73
N THR A 143 -24.53 6.24 14.41
CA THR A 143 -24.55 4.90 13.82
C THR A 143 -23.29 4.14 14.23
N THR A 144 -23.48 2.96 14.83
CA THR A 144 -22.39 2.05 15.17
C THR A 144 -22.11 1.14 13.98
N VAL A 145 -20.84 1.04 13.60
CA VAL A 145 -20.36 0.13 12.55
C VAL A 145 -19.46 -0.88 13.23
N THR A 146 -19.82 -2.16 13.12
CA THR A 146 -19.10 -3.27 13.78
C THR A 146 -18.28 -4.04 12.76
N ARG A 147 -17.20 -4.68 13.23
CA ARG A 147 -16.31 -5.51 12.40
C ARG A 147 -15.73 -4.73 11.23
N ILE A 148 -15.16 -3.55 11.50
CA ILE A 148 -14.51 -2.76 10.47
C ILE A 148 -13.28 -3.46 9.90
N GLY A 149 -12.99 -3.20 8.62
CA GLY A 149 -11.71 -3.51 8.00
C GLY A 149 -10.85 -2.25 7.96
N LEU A 150 -9.53 -2.41 8.03
CA LEU A 150 -8.59 -1.33 7.73
C LEU A 150 -8.40 -1.25 6.21
N ALA A 151 -8.50 -0.06 5.61
CA ALA A 151 -8.38 0.12 4.16
C ALA A 151 -6.91 0.04 3.75
N PRO A 152 -6.44 -1.02 3.06
CA PRO A 152 -5.01 -1.20 2.78
C PRO A 152 -4.41 0.01 2.06
N GLY A 153 -3.29 0.55 2.58
CA GLY A 153 -2.61 1.70 1.99
C GLY A 153 -3.25 3.07 2.26
N ASP A 154 -4.41 3.15 2.92
CA ASP A 154 -5.13 4.41 3.18
C ASP A 154 -5.53 4.54 4.65
N ILE A 155 -4.62 5.10 5.46
CA ILE A 155 -4.88 5.37 6.89
C ILE A 155 -5.99 6.38 7.16
N GLY A 156 -6.40 7.13 6.12
CA GLY A 156 -7.48 8.10 6.19
C GLY A 156 -8.86 7.44 6.16
N HIS A 157 -8.96 6.15 5.81
CA HIS A 157 -10.23 5.45 5.68
C HIS A 157 -10.26 4.08 6.38
N VAL A 158 -11.46 3.69 6.77
CA VAL A 158 -11.78 2.31 7.18
C VAL A 158 -12.94 1.78 6.36
N GLU A 159 -12.95 0.48 6.16
CA GLU A 159 -14.07 -0.23 5.55
C GLU A 159 -15.10 -0.61 6.61
N GLY A 160 -16.37 -0.33 6.34
CA GLY A 160 -17.47 -0.72 7.20
C GLY A 160 -18.73 -1.09 6.43
N ARG A 161 -19.71 -1.65 7.13
CA ARG A 161 -21.04 -1.92 6.56
C ARG A 161 -22.12 -1.13 7.28
N VAL A 162 -22.91 -0.37 6.53
CA VAL A 162 -24.11 0.31 7.01
C VAL A 162 -25.28 -0.08 6.12
N ASN A 163 -26.40 -0.51 6.71
CA ASN A 163 -27.58 -0.99 5.98
C ASN A 163 -27.27 -2.10 4.95
N GLY A 164 -26.28 -2.96 5.24
CA GLY A 164 -25.85 -4.03 4.34
C GLY A 164 -24.94 -3.60 3.20
N THR A 165 -24.72 -2.29 3.01
CA THR A 165 -23.82 -1.74 1.99
C THR A 165 -22.42 -1.53 2.56
N LYS A 166 -21.39 -1.99 1.83
CA LYS A 166 -19.98 -1.71 2.12
C LYS A 166 -19.68 -0.25 1.79
N ILE A 167 -19.10 0.48 2.74
CA ILE A 167 -18.75 1.89 2.62
C ILE A 167 -17.33 2.14 3.14
N PHE A 168 -16.66 3.16 2.58
CA PHE A 168 -15.40 3.68 3.11
C PHE A 168 -15.68 4.92 3.95
N ILE A 169 -15.19 4.93 5.18
CA ILE A 169 -15.48 5.96 6.17
C ILE A 169 -14.17 6.63 6.56
N LYS A 170 -14.13 7.97 6.51
CA LYS A 170 -12.96 8.71 6.95
C LYS A 170 -12.71 8.54 8.45
N THR A 171 -11.46 8.29 8.83
CA THR A 171 -11.03 8.05 10.20
C THR A 171 -11.23 9.28 11.11
N GLU A 172 -11.15 10.49 10.56
CA GLU A 172 -11.45 11.75 11.24
C GLU A 172 -12.93 11.91 11.66
N PHE A 173 -13.86 11.09 11.14
CA PHE A 173 -15.30 11.21 11.41
C PHE A 173 -15.86 10.06 12.26
N ILE A 174 -14.99 9.26 12.83
CA ILE A 174 -15.36 8.09 13.62
C ILE A 174 -14.63 8.09 14.95
N LYS A 175 -15.18 7.36 15.90
CA LYS A 175 -14.56 7.05 17.18
C LYS A 175 -14.65 5.56 17.45
N LYS A 176 -13.62 4.94 18.03
CA LYS A 176 -13.69 3.55 18.53
C LYS A 176 -14.78 3.41 19.61
N ALA A 177 -15.68 2.45 19.43
CA ALA A 177 -16.84 2.22 20.29
C ALA A 177 -16.46 1.65 21.66
#